data_AF-A0A836TPD0-F1
#
_entry.id   AF-A0A836TPD0-F1
#
_cell.length_a   1.000
_cell.length_b   1.000
_cell.length_c   1.000
_cell.angle_alpha   90.00
_cell.angle_beta   90.00
_cell.angle_gamma   90.00
#
_symmetry.space_group_name_H-M   'P 1'
#
loop_
_entity.id
_entity.type
_entity.pdbx_description
1 polymer ?
#
loop_
_entity_poly.entity_id
_entity_poly.type
_entity_poly.pdbx_seq_one_letter_code
_entity_poly.pdbx_strand_id
1 'polypeptide(L)'
;MAHLGQIDRRNPGDVVFTRYVTKNPDWNKLKIRIENGQFAEMFEDKNNELESMDINIHPRTEIKLVSNEYKEFEKKKYANIEYQRKKGYVLISKIRKPTDDLGAERPQKLQILAEDFTEKGKDEKITVLTKKDVPVKLFETFDELKKSVIWGLNNRIHDNDYVIEKIKSYLDKDDLSEIDLNGIDDSHIDELGVYFGEILIGILAFKNQLSDTCTPSDMFGINLKSFSIPTDPAFKLVDSSLTFDTTTVSVSSKYDKGAAASFMSNILPYGMKKHLTYKNCFFKKMCMVASKMGYTSKQVGANRFKFSKNITFEVGLREVLKIKKAIVKNTNHSLYDSIRKVAMGQELTQKENQELDEVIEAIEDYFIKKKTFDGGEQVILTIRNNYPFTITSFFNYSVASNLNNDPLSKKYVSDIIGGKDFYQANLSKTKWRKGIIDIKMVSPKSASLKILGSMSGATDFTAKQGLVNYELK
;
A
#
# COMPACT_ATOMS: atom_id res chain seq x y z
N MET A 1 -18.85 -10.92 9.42
CA MET A 1 -18.61 -11.68 10.67
C MET A 1 -17.14 -12.05 10.72
N ALA A 2 -16.52 -12.11 11.90
CA ALA A 2 -15.09 -12.39 12.05
C ALA A 2 -14.88 -13.33 13.25
N HIS A 3 -15.29 -14.59 13.10
CA HIS A 3 -15.27 -15.59 14.16
C HIS A 3 -14.24 -16.71 13.92
N LEU A 4 -13.91 -17.45 14.96
CA LEU A 4 -12.92 -18.53 14.93
C LEU A 4 -13.35 -19.72 14.06
N GLY A 5 -14.65 -19.91 13.83
CA GLY A 5 -15.18 -20.93 12.91
C GLY A 5 -15.07 -20.63 11.42
N GLN A 6 -14.53 -19.48 11.01
CA GLN A 6 -14.37 -19.18 9.59
C GLN A 6 -13.30 -20.05 8.96
N ILE A 7 -13.42 -20.32 7.65
CA ILE A 7 -12.34 -20.91 6.87
C ILE A 7 -11.17 -19.93 6.87
N ASP A 8 -9.97 -20.41 7.21
CA ASP A 8 -8.78 -19.59 7.17
C ASP A 8 -8.41 -19.28 5.72
N ARG A 9 -8.41 -18.00 5.37
CA ARG A 9 -8.03 -17.53 4.02
C ARG A 9 -6.56 -17.86 3.69
N ARG A 10 -5.71 -18.09 4.69
CA ARG A 10 -4.29 -18.46 4.49
C ARG A 10 -4.11 -19.94 4.17
N ASN A 11 -4.93 -20.78 4.79
CA ASN A 11 -4.95 -22.23 4.66
C ASN A 11 -6.41 -22.70 4.56
N PRO A 12 -6.99 -22.77 3.34
CA PRO A 12 -8.42 -23.08 3.16
C PRO A 12 -8.89 -24.44 3.73
N GLY A 13 -7.96 -25.34 4.08
CA GLY A 13 -8.26 -26.59 4.78
C GLY A 13 -8.45 -26.45 6.30
N ASP A 14 -8.06 -25.31 6.88
CA ASP A 14 -8.14 -25.03 8.31
C ASP A 14 -9.24 -24.02 8.63
N VAL A 15 -9.70 -24.04 9.89
CA VAL A 15 -10.52 -22.95 10.46
C VAL A 15 -9.60 -21.92 11.13
N VAL A 16 -10.09 -20.69 11.26
CA VAL A 16 -9.38 -19.58 11.92
C VAL A 16 -8.96 -19.94 13.35
N PHE A 17 -9.72 -20.79 14.05
CA PHE A 17 -9.35 -21.36 15.34
C PHE A 17 -7.98 -22.06 15.30
N THR A 18 -7.69 -22.84 14.25
CA THR A 18 -6.42 -23.54 14.11
C THR A 18 -5.24 -22.56 14.13
N ARG A 19 -5.37 -21.43 13.43
CA ARG A 19 -4.34 -20.39 13.35
C ARG A 19 -4.16 -19.63 14.65
N TYR A 20 -5.25 -19.12 15.21
CA TYR A 20 -5.19 -18.24 16.37
C TYR A 20 -4.99 -18.99 17.68
N VAL A 21 -5.46 -20.24 17.76
CA VAL A 21 -5.52 -21.01 19.01
C VAL A 21 -4.66 -22.26 18.93
N THR A 22 -4.94 -23.20 18.02
CA THR A 22 -4.26 -24.52 18.01
C THR A 22 -2.76 -24.43 17.74
N LYS A 23 -2.37 -23.66 16.71
CA LYS A 23 -0.97 -23.46 16.30
C LYS A 23 -0.28 -22.32 17.06
N ASN A 24 -0.97 -21.65 17.98
CA ASN A 24 -0.42 -20.54 18.75
C ASN A 24 0.09 -21.05 20.11
N PRO A 25 1.41 -21.07 20.39
CA PRO A 25 1.93 -21.54 21.69
C PRO A 25 1.46 -20.68 22.88
N ASP A 26 1.07 -19.43 22.62
CA ASP A 26 0.61 -18.46 23.61
C ASP A 26 -0.93 -18.32 23.65
N TRP A 27 -1.67 -19.33 23.15
CA TRP A 27 -3.13 -19.29 23.05
C TRP A 27 -3.83 -18.96 24.37
N ASN A 28 -3.22 -19.34 25.50
CA ASN A 28 -3.74 -19.11 26.85
C ASN A 28 -3.66 -17.64 27.30
N LYS A 29 -2.91 -16.79 26.59
CA LYS A 29 -2.80 -15.35 26.82
C LYS A 29 -3.78 -14.55 25.96
N LEU A 30 -4.48 -15.18 25.02
CA LEU A 30 -5.41 -14.51 24.13
C LEU A 30 -6.64 -14.01 24.88
N LYS A 31 -6.98 -12.73 24.66
CA LYS A 31 -8.27 -12.17 25.06
C LYS A 31 -9.30 -12.45 23.97
N ILE A 32 -10.23 -13.36 24.24
CA ILE A 32 -11.29 -13.74 23.30
C ILE A 32 -12.68 -13.41 23.86
N ARG A 33 -13.64 -13.19 22.96
CA ARG A 33 -15.00 -12.78 23.31
C ARG A 33 -16.03 -13.46 22.43
N ILE A 34 -17.28 -13.46 22.88
CA ILE A 34 -18.42 -13.87 22.05
C ILE A 34 -18.66 -12.85 20.93
N GLU A 35 -18.98 -13.35 19.73
CA GLU A 35 -19.21 -12.57 18.50
C GLU A 35 -20.30 -11.50 18.71
N ASN A 36 -20.15 -10.37 18.04
CA ASN A 36 -21.11 -9.27 18.14
C ASN A 36 -22.50 -9.69 17.66
N GLY A 37 -23.53 -9.29 18.41
CA GLY A 37 -24.94 -9.52 18.05
C GLY A 37 -25.37 -10.98 18.11
N GLN A 38 -24.54 -11.89 18.65
CA GLN A 38 -24.87 -13.30 18.80
C GLN A 38 -24.67 -13.75 20.25
N PHE A 39 -25.66 -14.44 20.78
CA PHE A 39 -25.51 -15.20 22.02
C PHE A 39 -24.76 -16.50 21.73
N ALA A 40 -24.06 -16.99 22.74
CA ALA A 40 -23.40 -18.28 22.71
C ALA A 40 -23.94 -19.17 23.82
N GLU A 41 -24.55 -20.28 23.44
CA GLU A 41 -24.96 -21.32 24.37
C GLU A 41 -23.74 -22.16 24.77
N MET A 42 -23.64 -22.46 26.07
CA MET A 42 -22.59 -23.32 26.63
C MET A 42 -23.13 -24.73 26.84
N PHE A 43 -22.32 -25.72 26.44
CA PHE A 43 -22.64 -27.14 26.53
C PHE A 43 -21.67 -27.85 27.46
N GLU A 44 -22.12 -28.92 28.11
CA GLU A 44 -21.26 -29.83 28.86
C GLU A 44 -21.13 -31.15 28.11
N ASP A 45 -19.99 -31.81 28.29
CA ASP A 45 -19.72 -33.11 27.69
C ASP A 45 -20.15 -34.21 28.67
N LYS A 46 -21.22 -34.92 28.34
CA LYS A 46 -21.74 -36.05 29.09
C LYS A 46 -21.85 -37.25 28.17
N ASN A 47 -21.11 -38.31 28.47
CA ASN A 47 -21.15 -39.57 27.72
C ASN A 47 -20.93 -39.41 26.19
N ASN A 48 -20.02 -38.52 25.79
CA ASN A 48 -19.77 -38.14 24.38
C ASN A 48 -20.91 -37.39 23.68
N GLU A 49 -21.92 -36.93 24.41
CA GLU A 49 -22.95 -36.02 23.93
C GLU A 49 -22.74 -34.62 24.52
N LEU A 50 -23.09 -33.59 23.73
CA LEU A 50 -23.09 -32.21 24.21
C LEU A 50 -24.49 -31.84 24.70
N GLU A 51 -24.66 -31.81 26.01
CA GLU A 51 -25.90 -31.37 26.66
C GLU A 51 -25.85 -29.87 26.95
N SER A 52 -26.96 -29.15 26.73
CA SER A 52 -27.04 -27.73 27.07
C SER A 52 -26.92 -27.53 28.58
N MET A 53 -26.11 -26.56 28.99
CA MET A 53 -25.97 -26.17 30.40
C MET A 53 -26.99 -25.10 30.84
N ASP A 54 -27.89 -24.68 29.94
CA ASP A 54 -28.78 -23.52 30.13
C ASP A 54 -28.02 -22.23 30.49
N ILE A 55 -26.83 -22.06 29.90
CA ILE A 55 -25.99 -20.87 30.05
C ILE A 55 -25.88 -20.20 28.70
N ASN A 56 -26.46 -19.00 28.60
CA ASN A 56 -26.34 -18.14 27.43
C ASN A 56 -25.37 -17.00 27.73
N ILE A 57 -24.24 -17.00 27.04
CA ILE A 57 -23.22 -15.97 27.14
C ILE A 57 -23.59 -14.82 26.21
N HIS A 58 -23.69 -13.63 26.77
CA HIS A 58 -24.05 -12.42 26.02
C HIS A 58 -23.00 -12.08 24.95
N PRO A 59 -23.41 -11.41 23.85
CA PRO A 59 -22.47 -10.86 22.88
C PRO A 59 -21.42 -9.97 23.55
N ARG A 60 -20.19 -9.96 23.03
CA ARG A 60 -19.03 -9.18 23.53
C ARG A 60 -18.50 -9.57 24.91
N THR A 61 -19.08 -10.58 25.56
CA THR A 61 -18.56 -11.07 26.84
C THR A 61 -17.21 -11.77 26.64
N GLU A 62 -16.22 -11.38 27.45
CA GLU A 62 -14.90 -12.01 27.50
C GLU A 62 -15.01 -13.41 28.11
N ILE A 63 -14.28 -14.35 27.52
CA ILE A 63 -14.22 -15.75 27.95
C ILE A 63 -12.75 -16.20 27.95
N LYS A 64 -12.45 -17.23 28.73
CA LYS A 64 -11.11 -17.82 28.78
C LYS A 64 -11.11 -19.15 28.04
N LEU A 65 -10.13 -19.40 27.18
CA LEU A 65 -9.93 -20.74 26.60
C LEU A 65 -9.36 -21.68 27.67
N VAL A 66 -9.87 -22.91 27.69
CA VAL A 66 -9.38 -24.00 28.57
C VAL A 66 -8.50 -24.98 27.80
N SER A 67 -8.66 -25.06 26.48
CA SER A 67 -7.87 -25.90 25.58
C SER A 67 -7.54 -25.15 24.30
N ASN A 68 -6.42 -25.51 23.66
CA ASN A 68 -6.07 -25.07 22.31
C ASN A 68 -6.64 -25.96 21.19
N GLU A 69 -7.36 -27.02 21.56
CA GLU A 69 -8.04 -27.91 20.63
C GLU A 69 -9.56 -27.67 20.66
N TYR A 70 -10.19 -27.85 19.50
CA TYR A 70 -11.64 -27.87 19.42
C TYR A 70 -12.13 -29.32 19.37
N LYS A 71 -13.30 -29.57 19.96
CA LYS A 71 -14.02 -30.84 19.82
C LYS A 71 -14.96 -30.74 18.62
N GLU A 72 -15.02 -31.79 17.80
CA GLU A 72 -16.00 -31.88 16.72
C GLU A 72 -17.17 -32.75 17.16
N PHE A 73 -18.39 -32.22 17.03
CA PHE A 73 -19.64 -32.90 17.33
C PHE A 73 -20.67 -32.50 16.26
N GLU A 74 -21.34 -33.48 15.63
CA GLU A 74 -22.30 -33.24 14.55
C GLU A 74 -21.78 -32.31 13.43
N LYS A 75 -20.52 -32.47 13.02
CA LYS A 75 -19.83 -31.63 12.01
C LYS A 75 -19.70 -30.15 12.40
N LYS A 76 -19.95 -29.83 13.67
CA LYS A 76 -19.74 -28.51 14.27
C LYS A 76 -18.53 -28.58 15.21
N LYS A 77 -17.81 -27.47 15.31
CA LYS A 77 -16.56 -27.38 16.07
C LYS A 77 -16.76 -26.53 17.32
N TYR A 78 -16.36 -27.03 18.47
CA TYR A 78 -16.60 -26.40 19.78
C TYR A 78 -15.29 -26.19 20.53
N ALA A 79 -15.10 -25.01 21.09
CA ALA A 79 -13.96 -24.69 21.93
C ALA A 79 -14.32 -24.95 23.40
N ASN A 80 -13.38 -25.52 24.17
CA ASN A 80 -13.51 -25.62 25.61
C ASN A 80 -13.15 -24.26 26.24
N ILE A 81 -14.07 -23.69 26.99
CA ILE A 81 -13.98 -22.35 27.56
C ILE A 81 -14.31 -22.37 29.06
N GLU A 82 -13.90 -21.32 29.76
CA GLU A 82 -14.30 -21.02 31.12
C GLU A 82 -15.04 -19.67 31.14
N TYR A 83 -16.26 -19.68 31.69
CA TYR A 83 -17.09 -18.51 31.88
C TYR A 83 -17.75 -18.56 33.27
N GLN A 84 -17.61 -17.49 34.06
CA GLN A 84 -18.13 -17.42 35.44
C GLN A 84 -17.75 -18.64 36.30
N ARG A 85 -16.49 -19.10 36.20
CA ARG A 85 -15.94 -20.30 36.88
C ARG A 85 -16.56 -21.63 36.47
N LYS A 86 -17.44 -21.66 35.48
CA LYS A 86 -17.96 -22.88 34.87
C LYS A 86 -17.18 -23.18 33.60
N LYS A 87 -16.84 -24.46 33.39
CA LYS A 87 -16.15 -24.93 32.17
C LYS A 87 -17.14 -25.64 31.27
N GLY A 88 -17.01 -25.44 29.97
CA GLY A 88 -17.89 -26.07 28.98
C GLY A 88 -17.48 -25.73 27.56
N TYR A 89 -18.31 -26.15 26.62
CA TYR A 89 -18.07 -26.06 25.20
C TYR A 89 -18.94 -24.99 24.56
N VAL A 90 -18.33 -24.17 23.71
CA VAL A 90 -19.05 -23.16 22.91
C VAL A 90 -18.65 -23.33 21.45
N LEU A 91 -19.63 -23.21 20.55
CA LEU A 91 -19.42 -23.29 19.11
C LEU A 91 -18.41 -22.23 18.65
N ILE A 92 -17.33 -22.64 17.96
CA ILE A 92 -16.24 -21.72 17.58
C ILE A 92 -16.70 -20.61 16.61
N SER A 93 -17.82 -20.78 15.92
CA SER A 93 -18.42 -19.73 15.09
C SER A 93 -19.12 -18.63 15.89
N LYS A 94 -19.34 -18.86 17.19
CA LYS A 94 -19.83 -17.86 18.15
C LYS A 94 -18.72 -17.12 18.87
N ILE A 95 -17.48 -17.56 18.71
CA ILE A 95 -16.32 -16.94 19.33
C ILE A 95 -15.64 -16.04 18.31
N ARG A 96 -15.48 -14.78 18.66
CA ARG A 96 -14.81 -13.79 17.82
C ARG A 96 -13.32 -14.08 17.72
N LYS A 97 -12.71 -13.79 16.57
CA LYS A 97 -11.25 -13.78 16.45
C LYS A 97 -10.63 -12.74 17.42
N PRO A 98 -9.42 -12.95 17.95
CA PRO A 98 -8.72 -11.94 18.73
C PRO A 98 -8.65 -10.63 17.95
N THR A 99 -9.10 -9.53 18.55
CA THR A 99 -8.99 -8.17 18.00
C THR A 99 -8.65 -7.24 19.14
N ASP A 100 -7.59 -6.46 18.97
CA ASP A 100 -6.92 -5.70 20.03
C ASP A 100 -7.69 -4.48 20.58
N ASP A 101 -9.00 -4.36 20.35
CA ASP A 101 -9.76 -3.23 20.92
C ASP A 101 -11.24 -3.53 21.27
N LEU A 102 -11.63 -3.02 22.44
CA LEU A 102 -12.84 -3.35 23.20
C LEU A 102 -14.10 -2.61 22.71
N GLY A 103 -13.97 -1.60 21.83
CA GLY A 103 -15.11 -0.77 21.38
C GLY A 103 -15.39 -0.73 19.87
N ALA A 104 -14.42 -1.05 19.01
CA ALA A 104 -14.52 -0.82 17.57
C ALA A 104 -14.71 -2.11 16.75
N GLU A 105 -15.46 -2.03 15.65
CA GLU A 105 -15.70 -3.16 14.72
C GLU A 105 -14.41 -3.68 14.06
N ARG A 106 -13.31 -2.92 14.14
CA ARG A 106 -11.95 -3.29 13.72
C ARG A 106 -10.97 -2.86 14.82
N PRO A 107 -9.90 -3.62 15.10
CA PRO A 107 -8.84 -3.13 15.96
C PRO A 107 -8.31 -1.79 15.43
N GLN A 108 -8.00 -0.85 16.31
CA GLN A 108 -7.27 0.35 15.91
C GLN A 108 -5.98 -0.08 15.20
N LYS A 109 -5.60 0.66 14.15
CA LYS A 109 -4.30 0.47 13.51
C LYS A 109 -3.18 0.62 14.54
N LEU A 110 -2.03 -0.02 14.29
CA LEU A 110 -0.84 0.16 15.12
C LEU A 110 -0.34 1.61 15.09
N GLN A 111 -0.70 2.38 14.05
CA GLN A 111 -0.30 3.77 13.85
C GLN A 111 1.22 3.95 13.78
N ILE A 112 1.89 2.96 13.18
CA ILE A 112 3.35 2.95 13.03
C ILE A 112 3.78 3.55 11.70
N LEU A 113 5.01 4.05 11.69
CA LEU A 113 5.75 4.50 10.53
C LEU A 113 7.14 3.82 10.49
N ALA A 114 7.84 3.88 9.36
CA ALA A 114 9.18 3.30 9.26
C ALA A 114 10.20 4.08 10.12
N GLU A 115 9.98 5.39 10.27
CA GLU A 115 10.77 6.30 11.09
C GLU A 115 10.79 5.89 12.56
N ASP A 116 9.69 5.29 13.06
CA ASP A 116 9.59 4.82 14.44
C ASP A 116 10.64 3.75 14.76
N PHE A 117 11.02 2.93 13.79
CA PHE A 117 12.02 1.88 13.96
C PHE A 117 13.45 2.38 13.85
N THR A 118 13.67 3.60 13.39
CA THR A 118 14.99 4.10 12.95
C THR A 118 15.46 5.31 13.74
N GLU A 119 14.65 5.79 14.68
CA GLU A 119 14.87 6.99 15.47
C GLU A 119 16.24 6.99 16.19
N LYS A 120 16.72 5.82 16.62
CA LYS A 120 18.00 5.66 17.34
C LYS A 120 19.23 5.47 16.44
N GLY A 121 19.07 5.59 15.12
CA GLY A 121 20.21 5.63 14.20
C GLY A 121 21.07 6.88 14.39
N LYS A 122 22.35 6.77 14.03
CA LYS A 122 23.29 7.89 14.05
C LYS A 122 22.90 8.90 12.98
N ASP A 123 22.76 10.17 13.34
CA ASP A 123 22.52 11.24 12.38
C ASP A 123 23.78 11.51 11.57
N GLU A 124 23.71 11.30 10.26
CA GLU A 124 24.83 11.47 9.35
C GLU A 124 24.41 12.12 8.04
N LYS A 125 25.41 12.51 7.23
CA LYS A 125 25.20 12.99 5.86
C LYS A 125 26.00 12.14 4.89
N ILE A 126 25.29 11.49 3.97
CA ILE A 126 25.91 10.61 2.97
C ILE A 126 25.52 11.02 1.56
N THR A 127 26.17 10.41 0.56
CA THR A 127 25.71 10.47 -0.82
C THR A 127 24.70 9.37 -1.06
N VAL A 128 23.46 9.73 -1.45
CA VAL A 128 22.43 8.77 -1.88
C VAL A 128 22.19 9.00 -3.36
N LEU A 129 22.32 7.95 -4.17
CA LEU A 129 22.35 8.04 -5.63
C LEU A 129 23.40 9.05 -6.11
N THR A 130 22.96 10.15 -6.72
CA THR A 130 23.81 11.24 -7.23
C THR A 130 23.78 12.50 -6.35
N LYS A 131 22.98 12.52 -5.28
CA LYS A 131 22.84 13.69 -4.42
C LYS A 131 23.75 13.54 -3.20
N LYS A 132 24.63 14.52 -3.00
CA LYS A 132 25.51 14.63 -1.83
C LYS A 132 24.76 15.18 -0.63
N ASP A 133 25.33 14.96 0.56
CA ASP A 133 24.91 15.55 1.84
C ASP A 133 23.45 15.26 2.22
N VAL A 134 22.98 14.05 1.91
CA VAL A 134 21.64 13.57 2.28
C VAL A 134 21.62 13.26 3.77
N PRO A 135 20.76 13.91 4.57
CA PRO A 135 20.62 13.56 5.97
C PRO A 135 19.99 12.17 6.11
N VAL A 136 20.62 11.32 6.91
CA VAL A 136 20.21 9.92 7.12
C VAL A 136 20.28 9.54 8.60
N LYS A 137 19.48 8.53 8.97
CA LYS A 137 19.75 7.66 10.12
C LYS A 137 20.61 6.50 9.66
N LEU A 138 21.82 6.37 10.21
CA LEU A 138 22.83 5.38 9.85
C LEU A 138 22.98 4.33 10.96
N PHE A 139 23.13 3.07 10.54
CA PHE A 139 23.43 1.91 11.37
C PHE A 139 24.64 1.19 10.77
N GLU A 140 25.60 0.79 11.59
CA GLU A 140 26.81 0.07 11.16
C GLU A 140 26.78 -1.40 11.59
N THR A 141 25.90 -1.74 12.54
CA THR A 141 25.75 -3.12 13.04
C THR A 141 24.29 -3.54 13.17
N PHE A 142 24.08 -4.87 13.17
CA PHE A 142 22.77 -5.46 13.47
C PHE A 142 22.26 -5.02 14.85
N ASP A 143 23.13 -5.00 15.86
CA ASP A 143 22.75 -4.69 17.24
C ASP A 143 22.25 -3.26 17.41
N GLU A 144 22.84 -2.30 16.69
CA GLU A 144 22.34 -0.92 16.66
C GLU A 144 20.95 -0.84 16.04
N LEU A 145 20.74 -1.48 14.89
CA LEU A 145 19.45 -1.50 14.22
C LEU A 145 18.39 -2.19 15.08
N LYS A 146 18.73 -3.35 15.65
CA LYS A 146 17.86 -4.11 16.56
C LYS A 146 17.45 -3.29 17.78
N LYS A 147 18.40 -2.60 18.43
CA LYS A 147 18.09 -1.71 19.56
C LYS A 147 17.14 -0.59 19.16
N SER A 148 17.33 0.00 17.98
CA SER A 148 16.43 1.03 17.46
C SER A 148 15.02 0.50 17.21
N VAL A 149 14.90 -0.66 16.56
CA VAL A 149 13.60 -1.31 16.31
C VAL A 149 12.90 -1.61 17.62
N ILE A 150 13.57 -2.24 18.59
CA ILE A 150 13.00 -2.58 19.90
C ILE A 150 12.58 -1.32 20.66
N TRP A 151 13.39 -0.25 20.59
CA TRP A 151 13.02 1.02 21.20
C TRP A 151 11.75 1.58 20.55
N GLY A 152 11.64 1.59 19.22
CA GLY A 152 10.45 2.03 18.49
C GLY A 152 9.20 1.24 18.87
N LEU A 153 9.31 -0.09 18.88
CA LEU A 153 8.24 -1.00 19.32
C LEU A 153 7.74 -0.64 20.72
N ASN A 154 8.67 -0.54 21.69
CA ASN A 154 8.35 -0.26 23.08
C ASN A 154 7.88 1.18 23.33
N ASN A 155 8.11 2.15 22.42
CA ASN A 155 7.78 3.58 22.60
C ASN A 155 6.65 4.10 21.70
N ARG A 156 6.21 3.31 20.72
CA ARG A 156 5.20 3.71 19.73
C ARG A 156 4.04 2.72 19.65
N ILE A 157 4.26 1.45 20.02
CA ILE A 157 3.26 0.37 19.98
C ILE A 157 2.90 -0.09 21.40
N HIS A 158 2.78 0.85 22.35
CA HIS A 158 2.68 0.58 23.79
C HIS A 158 1.53 -0.33 24.23
N ASP A 159 0.50 -0.50 23.40
CA ASP A 159 -0.71 -1.26 23.74
C ASP A 159 -0.80 -2.61 23.01
N ASN A 160 0.29 -3.08 22.39
CA ASN A 160 0.31 -4.37 21.69
C ASN A 160 1.55 -5.22 22.05
N ASP A 161 1.68 -5.54 23.34
CA ASP A 161 2.74 -6.41 23.89
C ASP A 161 2.92 -7.69 23.07
N TYR A 162 1.83 -8.26 22.57
CA TYR A 162 1.86 -9.48 21.77
C TYR A 162 2.62 -9.29 20.44
N VAL A 163 2.32 -8.22 19.68
CA VAL A 163 3.05 -7.89 18.45
C VAL A 163 4.52 -7.58 18.75
N ILE A 164 4.78 -6.83 19.81
CA ILE A 164 6.14 -6.47 20.23
C ILE A 164 6.98 -7.74 20.49
N GLU A 165 6.45 -8.68 21.27
CA GLU A 165 7.16 -9.92 21.62
C GLU A 165 7.43 -10.80 20.39
N LYS A 166 6.50 -10.89 19.44
CA LYS A 166 6.74 -11.63 18.19
C LYS A 166 7.87 -11.02 17.36
N ILE A 167 7.95 -9.70 17.27
CA ILE A 167 9.02 -9.03 16.52
C ILE A 167 10.36 -9.15 17.25
N LYS A 168 10.38 -8.99 18.59
CA LYS A 168 11.60 -9.23 19.39
C LYS A 168 12.12 -10.65 19.20
N SER A 169 11.25 -11.64 19.35
CA SER A 169 11.59 -13.05 19.16
C SER A 169 12.12 -13.32 17.75
N TYR A 170 11.54 -12.70 16.73
CA TYR A 170 12.06 -12.77 15.36
C TYR A 170 13.48 -12.19 15.25
N LEU A 171 13.77 -11.03 15.84
CA LEU A 171 15.11 -10.41 15.83
C LEU A 171 16.16 -11.19 16.64
N ASP A 172 15.75 -12.16 17.45
CA ASP A 172 16.63 -13.07 18.19
C ASP A 172 16.95 -14.36 17.42
N LYS A 173 16.29 -14.64 16.30
CA LYS A 173 16.55 -15.85 15.52
C LYS A 173 17.87 -15.78 14.75
N ASP A 174 18.43 -16.96 14.51
CA ASP A 174 19.52 -17.12 13.55
C ASP A 174 19.00 -17.03 12.12
N ASP A 175 17.93 -17.78 11.80
CA ASP A 175 17.24 -17.76 10.50
C ASP A 175 16.04 -16.79 10.51
N LEU A 176 16.09 -15.79 9.63
CA LEU A 176 15.08 -14.76 9.45
C LEU A 176 14.21 -14.96 8.20
N SER A 177 14.27 -16.13 7.56
CA SER A 177 13.38 -16.47 6.44
C SER A 177 11.91 -16.57 6.85
N GLU A 178 11.63 -16.79 8.15
CA GLU A 178 10.28 -16.89 8.69
C GLU A 178 10.06 -16.08 9.99
N ILE A 179 8.95 -15.34 10.03
CA ILE A 179 8.43 -14.61 11.18
C ILE A 179 7.11 -15.22 11.67
N ASP A 180 7.01 -15.47 12.98
CA ASP A 180 5.76 -15.96 13.56
C ASP A 180 4.75 -14.81 13.71
N LEU A 181 3.75 -14.81 12.82
CA LEU A 181 2.64 -13.86 12.82
C LEU A 181 1.33 -14.49 13.30
N ASN A 182 1.38 -15.69 13.89
CA ASN A 182 0.19 -16.32 14.43
C ASN A 182 -0.35 -15.50 15.61
N GLY A 183 -1.66 -15.39 15.71
CA GLY A 183 -2.30 -14.60 16.75
C GLY A 183 -2.46 -13.10 16.45
N ILE A 184 -1.74 -12.53 15.48
CA ILE A 184 -1.82 -11.10 15.12
C ILE A 184 -3.00 -10.85 14.15
N ASP A 185 -3.71 -9.72 14.29
CA ASP A 185 -4.78 -9.35 13.35
C ASP A 185 -4.22 -9.07 11.94
N ASP A 186 -4.99 -9.44 10.90
CA ASP A 186 -4.61 -9.24 9.50
C ASP A 186 -4.31 -7.76 9.15
N SER A 187 -5.00 -6.79 9.78
CA SER A 187 -4.73 -5.37 9.53
C SER A 187 -3.38 -4.93 10.09
N HIS A 188 -2.99 -5.44 11.25
CA HIS A 188 -1.68 -5.16 11.85
C HIS A 188 -0.56 -5.85 11.09
N ILE A 189 -0.78 -7.09 10.63
CA ILE A 189 0.17 -7.78 9.75
C ILE A 189 0.39 -7.01 8.45
N ASP A 190 -0.67 -6.48 7.84
CA ASP A 190 -0.53 -5.64 6.65
C ASP A 190 0.22 -4.33 6.95
N GLU A 191 -0.01 -3.72 8.11
CA GLU A 191 0.68 -2.49 8.53
C GLU A 191 2.17 -2.72 8.81
N LEU A 192 2.52 -3.82 9.50
CA LEU A 192 3.89 -4.28 9.67
C LEU A 192 4.56 -4.55 8.32
N GLY A 193 3.86 -5.21 7.40
CA GLY A 193 4.38 -5.47 6.05
C GLY A 193 4.72 -4.18 5.29
N VAL A 194 3.94 -3.10 5.51
CA VAL A 194 4.21 -1.78 4.92
C VAL A 194 5.42 -1.11 5.56
N TYR A 195 5.45 -0.97 6.90
CA TYR A 195 6.43 -0.11 7.57
C TYR A 195 7.66 -0.86 8.08
N PHE A 196 7.45 -2.00 8.74
CA PHE A 196 8.57 -2.86 9.16
C PHE A 196 9.26 -3.50 7.96
N GLY A 197 8.51 -3.76 6.87
CA GLY A 197 9.06 -4.21 5.59
C GLY A 197 10.11 -3.28 4.97
N GLU A 198 10.09 -1.97 5.29
CA GLU A 198 11.12 -1.03 4.82
C GLU A 198 12.47 -1.25 5.52
N ILE A 199 12.42 -1.69 6.78
CA ILE A 199 13.59 -1.95 7.63
C ILE A 199 14.13 -3.36 7.43
N LEU A 200 13.24 -4.28 7.06
CA LEU A 200 13.53 -5.70 6.89
C LEU A 200 14.73 -5.97 5.97
N ILE A 201 14.90 -5.19 4.90
CA ILE A 201 16.04 -5.35 3.98
C ILE A 201 17.38 -5.11 4.69
N GLY A 202 17.46 -4.13 5.60
CA GLY A 202 18.66 -3.84 6.39
C GLY A 202 18.94 -4.93 7.42
N ILE A 203 17.89 -5.43 8.08
CA ILE A 203 17.96 -6.56 9.02
C ILE A 203 18.54 -7.80 8.34
N LEU A 204 17.97 -8.19 7.19
CA LEU A 204 18.40 -9.36 6.42
C LEU A 204 19.83 -9.21 5.90
N ALA A 205 20.22 -7.99 5.50
CA ALA A 205 21.56 -7.68 5.03
C ALA A 205 22.62 -7.85 6.13
N PHE A 206 22.38 -7.31 7.33
CA PHE A 206 23.30 -7.48 8.45
C PHE A 206 23.44 -8.94 8.90
N LYS A 207 22.38 -9.74 8.74
CA LYS A 207 22.36 -11.17 9.06
C LYS A 207 22.83 -12.06 7.90
N ASN A 208 23.30 -11.46 6.80
CA ASN A 208 23.77 -12.16 5.60
C ASN A 208 22.74 -13.15 5.01
N GLN A 209 21.46 -12.78 5.01
CA GLN A 209 20.34 -13.63 4.57
C GLN A 209 19.58 -13.09 3.35
N LEU A 210 20.16 -12.10 2.67
CA LEU A 210 19.60 -11.59 1.41
C LEU A 210 19.60 -12.67 0.31
N SER A 211 20.53 -13.62 0.31
CA SER A 211 20.56 -14.73 -0.67
C SER A 211 19.32 -15.61 -0.60
N ASP A 212 18.80 -15.81 0.61
CA ASP A 212 17.75 -16.79 0.89
C ASP A 212 16.35 -16.16 0.82
N THR A 213 16.28 -14.84 0.98
CA THR A 213 15.03 -14.08 1.10
C THR A 213 14.79 -13.12 -0.05
N CYS A 214 15.81 -12.78 -0.85
CA CYS A 214 15.71 -11.83 -1.96
C CYS A 214 16.00 -12.49 -3.32
N THR A 215 15.26 -12.11 -4.36
CA THR A 215 15.49 -12.59 -5.73
C THR A 215 15.36 -11.47 -6.77
N PRO A 216 16.38 -11.23 -7.63
CA PRO A 216 17.72 -11.80 -7.53
C PRO A 216 18.51 -11.19 -6.35
N SER A 217 19.56 -11.87 -5.90
CA SER A 217 20.39 -11.49 -4.74
C SER A 217 21.84 -11.16 -5.11
N ASP A 218 22.26 -11.45 -6.34
CA ASP A 218 23.61 -11.21 -6.90
C ASP A 218 23.97 -9.72 -7.01
N MET A 219 22.98 -8.85 -6.99
CA MET A 219 23.11 -7.39 -6.94
C MET A 219 23.69 -6.84 -5.63
N PHE A 220 23.67 -7.62 -4.55
CA PHE A 220 24.21 -7.21 -3.27
C PHE A 220 25.72 -7.52 -3.17
N GLY A 221 26.45 -6.65 -2.48
CA GLY A 221 27.87 -6.87 -2.24
C GLY A 221 28.13 -7.86 -1.12
N ILE A 222 29.42 -8.13 -0.89
CA ILE A 222 29.88 -8.91 0.26
C ILE A 222 30.13 -7.92 1.42
N ASN A 223 29.78 -8.34 2.65
CA ASN A 223 29.94 -7.58 3.90
C ASN A 223 29.28 -6.20 3.88
N LEU A 224 28.08 -6.12 4.46
CA LEU A 224 27.44 -4.84 4.71
C LEU A 224 28.28 -4.02 5.70
N LYS A 225 28.60 -2.77 5.36
CA LYS A 225 29.25 -1.79 6.24
C LYS A 225 28.25 -0.91 6.95
N SER A 226 27.23 -0.47 6.23
CA SER A 226 26.20 0.35 6.82
C SER A 226 24.86 0.22 6.10
N PHE A 227 23.81 0.41 6.89
CA PHE A 227 22.44 0.56 6.46
C PHE A 227 21.99 1.97 6.82
N SER A 228 21.42 2.68 5.85
CA SER A 228 21.05 4.09 6.03
C SER A 228 19.67 4.40 5.48
N ILE A 229 18.95 5.29 6.18
CA ILE A 229 17.59 5.67 5.84
C ILE A 229 17.51 7.20 5.75
N PRO A 230 17.17 7.77 4.58
CA PRO A 230 16.98 9.21 4.42
C PRO A 230 15.91 9.77 5.34
N THR A 231 16.20 10.88 6.02
CA THR A 231 15.23 11.57 6.88
C THR A 231 14.49 12.71 6.18
N ASP A 232 14.95 13.11 4.98
CA ASP A 232 14.34 14.18 4.19
C ASP A 232 13.25 13.62 3.24
N PRO A 233 11.97 14.04 3.39
CA PRO A 233 10.86 13.63 2.52
C PRO A 233 11.03 13.96 1.03
N ALA A 234 12.04 14.76 0.65
CA ALA A 234 12.39 15.03 -0.74
C ALA A 234 12.96 13.80 -1.48
N PHE A 235 13.39 12.75 -0.77
CA PHE A 235 13.97 11.52 -1.33
C PHE A 235 12.93 10.41 -1.56
N LYS A 236 11.75 10.75 -2.09
CA LYS A 236 10.57 9.87 -2.29
C LYS A 236 10.76 8.62 -3.18
N LEU A 237 11.98 8.32 -3.60
CA LEU A 237 12.31 7.25 -4.55
C LEU A 237 13.20 6.17 -3.94
N VAL A 238 13.77 6.41 -2.76
CA VAL A 238 14.69 5.51 -2.07
C VAL A 238 14.32 5.55 -0.60
N ASP A 239 13.94 4.40 -0.06
CA ASP A 239 13.53 4.23 1.32
C ASP A 239 14.76 3.86 2.19
N SER A 240 15.78 3.23 1.60
CA SER A 240 17.05 2.93 2.28
C SER A 240 18.24 2.79 1.32
N SER A 241 19.46 2.83 1.86
CA SER A 241 20.69 2.54 1.13
C SER A 241 21.58 1.59 1.92
N LEU A 242 22.05 0.54 1.26
CA LEU A 242 22.95 -0.48 1.79
C LEU A 242 24.35 -0.26 1.20
N THR A 243 25.33 0.02 2.04
CA THR A 243 26.73 0.20 1.62
C THR A 243 27.52 -1.04 2.00
N PHE A 244 28.03 -1.74 1.00
CA PHE A 244 28.92 -2.90 1.12
C PHE A 244 30.37 -2.49 0.83
N ASP A 245 31.31 -3.42 0.98
CA ASP A 245 32.74 -3.19 0.68
C ASP A 245 32.97 -2.63 -0.75
N THR A 246 32.23 -3.12 -1.74
CA THR A 246 32.49 -2.86 -3.16
C THR A 246 31.36 -2.12 -3.89
N THR A 247 30.18 -2.01 -3.26
CA THR A 247 28.99 -1.48 -3.92
C THR A 247 28.07 -0.78 -2.94
N THR A 248 27.26 0.15 -3.43
CA THR A 248 26.16 0.73 -2.68
C THR A 248 24.86 0.48 -3.43
N VAL A 249 23.89 -0.11 -2.74
CA VAL A 249 22.59 -0.45 -3.29
C VAL A 249 21.54 0.44 -2.64
N SER A 250 20.98 1.38 -3.41
CA SER A 250 19.81 2.14 -2.99
C SER A 250 18.54 1.32 -3.23
N VAL A 251 17.65 1.25 -2.24
CA VAL A 251 16.45 0.41 -2.25
C VAL A 251 15.21 1.26 -2.01
N SER A 252 14.15 1.01 -2.79
CA SER A 252 12.78 1.41 -2.43
C SER A 252 11.96 0.18 -2.09
N SER A 253 11.51 0.10 -0.85
CA SER A 253 10.74 -1.01 -0.31
C SER A 253 9.26 -0.83 -0.62
N LYS A 254 8.59 -1.93 -0.94
CA LYS A 254 7.17 -1.98 -1.31
C LYS A 254 6.55 -3.24 -0.71
N TYR A 255 5.38 -3.08 -0.10
CA TYR A 255 4.53 -4.20 0.32
C TYR A 255 3.58 -4.58 -0.83
N ASP A 256 3.65 -5.84 -1.27
CA ASP A 256 3.05 -6.34 -2.51
C ASP A 256 3.57 -5.56 -3.75
N LYS A 257 2.73 -5.40 -4.78
CA LYS A 257 2.97 -4.50 -5.93
C LYS A 257 3.21 -3.03 -5.52
N GLY A 258 2.98 -2.66 -4.26
CA GLY A 258 3.02 -1.30 -3.76
C GLY A 258 1.93 -0.41 -4.37
N ALA A 259 1.83 0.83 -3.89
CA ALA A 259 1.06 1.86 -4.58
C ALA A 259 1.85 2.30 -5.83
N ALA A 260 1.19 2.33 -6.99
CA ALA A 260 1.80 2.83 -8.22
C ALA A 260 2.37 4.24 -7.99
N ALA A 261 3.62 4.45 -8.39
CA ALA A 261 4.33 5.70 -8.16
C ALA A 261 3.70 6.84 -8.96
N SER A 262 3.62 8.03 -8.38
CA SER A 262 3.01 9.19 -9.05
C SER A 262 3.89 9.66 -10.22
N PHE A 263 3.35 9.61 -11.44
CA PHE A 263 4.04 10.13 -12.62
C PHE A 263 4.29 11.63 -12.48
N MET A 264 3.30 12.35 -11.96
CA MET A 264 3.28 13.80 -11.89
C MET A 264 4.34 14.38 -10.94
N SER A 265 4.64 13.69 -9.84
CA SER A 265 5.67 14.14 -8.89
C SER A 265 7.05 13.57 -9.19
N ASN A 266 7.13 12.38 -9.80
CA ASN A 266 8.39 11.64 -9.89
C ASN A 266 9.05 11.71 -11.28
N ILE A 267 8.28 11.98 -12.33
CA ILE A 267 8.72 11.95 -13.73
C ILE A 267 8.63 13.33 -14.37
N LEU A 268 7.44 13.94 -14.33
CA LEU A 268 7.17 15.22 -15.00
C LEU A 268 8.16 16.34 -14.62
N PRO A 269 8.55 16.54 -13.34
CA PRO A 269 9.53 17.57 -12.97
C PRO A 269 10.88 17.41 -13.66
N TYR A 270 11.33 16.18 -13.84
CA TYR A 270 12.59 15.87 -14.53
C TYR A 270 12.43 16.08 -16.04
N GLY A 271 11.31 15.66 -16.60
CA GLY A 271 10.95 15.95 -18.00
C GLY A 271 10.99 17.44 -18.30
N MET A 272 10.38 18.27 -17.44
CA MET A 272 10.35 19.72 -17.59
C MET A 272 11.75 20.35 -17.64
N LYS A 273 12.74 19.82 -16.91
CA LYS A 273 14.12 20.34 -16.93
C LYS A 273 14.82 20.12 -18.28
N LYS A 274 14.44 19.08 -19.01
CA LYS A 274 15.11 18.65 -20.25
C LYS A 274 14.22 18.73 -21.50
N HIS A 275 12.98 19.21 -21.39
CA HIS A 275 11.98 19.09 -22.45
C HIS A 275 12.38 19.72 -23.80
N LEU A 276 13.26 20.73 -23.79
CA LEU A 276 13.78 21.38 -25.00
C LEU A 276 14.61 20.41 -25.86
N THR A 277 15.28 19.44 -25.26
CA THR A 277 16.14 18.46 -25.97
C THR A 277 15.37 17.24 -26.46
N TYR A 278 14.11 17.06 -26.04
CA TYR A 278 13.30 15.92 -26.47
C TYR A 278 12.83 16.10 -27.92
N LYS A 279 12.72 14.98 -28.65
CA LYS A 279 12.01 14.93 -29.94
C LYS A 279 10.50 15.11 -29.70
N ASN A 280 9.77 15.44 -30.77
CA ASN A 280 8.32 15.62 -30.69
C ASN A 280 7.64 14.30 -30.26
N CYS A 281 7.05 14.31 -29.06
CA CYS A 281 6.37 13.19 -28.44
C CYS A 281 5.33 13.72 -27.44
N PHE A 282 4.38 12.90 -27.02
CA PHE A 282 3.33 13.26 -26.07
C PHE A 282 3.90 13.73 -24.73
N PHE A 283 4.95 13.08 -24.22
CA PHE A 283 5.61 13.48 -22.99
C PHE A 283 6.27 14.87 -23.08
N LYS A 284 6.90 15.20 -24.22
CA LYS A 284 7.41 16.56 -24.47
C LYS A 284 6.28 17.59 -24.44
N LYS A 285 5.16 17.31 -25.13
CA LYS A 285 3.99 18.20 -25.16
C LYS A 285 3.44 18.44 -23.75
N MET A 286 3.34 17.40 -22.95
CA MET A 286 2.94 17.49 -21.54
C MET A 286 3.88 18.38 -20.71
N CYS A 287 5.20 18.24 -20.89
CA CYS A 287 6.18 19.13 -20.23
C CYS A 287 6.01 20.59 -20.68
N MET A 288 5.82 20.82 -21.98
CA MET A 288 5.60 22.15 -22.54
C MET A 288 4.30 22.79 -22.04
N VAL A 289 3.22 22.00 -21.88
CA VAL A 289 1.96 22.46 -21.29
C VAL A 289 2.21 22.96 -19.88
N ALA A 290 2.85 22.16 -19.02
CA ALA A 290 3.16 22.55 -17.64
C ALA A 290 4.01 23.85 -17.59
N SER A 291 5.02 23.98 -18.46
CA SER A 291 5.84 25.19 -18.54
C SER A 291 5.04 26.40 -19.05
N LYS A 292 4.17 26.24 -20.05
CA LYS A 292 3.30 27.32 -20.57
C LYS A 292 2.25 27.78 -19.56
N MET A 293 1.91 26.94 -18.58
CA MET A 293 1.07 27.31 -17.44
C MET A 293 1.84 28.13 -16.37
N GLY A 294 3.14 28.35 -16.56
CA GLY A 294 4.00 29.08 -15.62
C GLY A 294 4.52 28.24 -14.46
N TYR A 295 4.38 26.91 -14.51
CA TYR A 295 4.87 26.04 -13.44
C TYR A 295 6.35 25.70 -13.62
N THR A 296 7.08 25.69 -12.51
CA THR A 296 8.48 25.24 -12.44
C THR A 296 8.57 23.76 -12.07
N SER A 297 9.69 23.11 -12.44
CA SER A 297 9.94 21.72 -12.03
C SER A 297 9.91 21.54 -10.50
N LYS A 298 10.42 22.52 -9.74
CA LYS A 298 10.40 22.50 -8.27
C LYS A 298 8.98 22.51 -7.70
N GLN A 299 8.10 23.36 -8.24
CA GLN A 299 6.69 23.43 -7.80
C GLN A 299 5.94 22.13 -8.06
N VAL A 300 6.09 21.55 -9.26
CA VAL A 300 5.43 20.30 -9.64
C VAL A 300 5.94 19.13 -8.81
N GLY A 301 7.25 19.06 -8.51
CA GLY A 301 7.82 17.99 -7.67
C GLY A 301 7.45 18.09 -6.18
N ALA A 302 7.29 19.31 -5.66
CA ALA A 302 7.01 19.53 -4.24
C ALA A 302 5.57 19.18 -3.83
N ASN A 303 4.58 19.43 -4.71
CA ASN A 303 3.17 19.23 -4.37
C ASN A 303 2.48 18.22 -5.30
N ARG A 304 2.20 17.02 -4.76
CA ARG A 304 1.64 15.87 -5.49
C ARG A 304 0.29 16.17 -6.16
N PHE A 305 -0.52 17.06 -5.63
CA PHE A 305 -1.93 17.21 -6.05
C PHE A 305 -2.26 18.56 -6.67
N LYS A 306 -1.71 19.67 -6.14
CA LYS A 306 -2.13 21.03 -6.53
C LYS A 306 -1.91 21.31 -8.01
N PHE A 307 -0.71 21.00 -8.52
CA PHE A 307 -0.35 21.27 -9.92
C PHE A 307 -0.77 20.13 -10.86
N SER A 308 -0.74 18.91 -10.35
CA SER A 308 -1.00 17.70 -11.13
C SER A 308 -2.37 17.70 -11.79
N LYS A 309 -3.42 18.14 -11.07
CA LYS A 309 -4.79 18.23 -11.61
C LYS A 309 -4.86 19.21 -12.78
N ASN A 310 -4.36 20.42 -12.58
CA ASN A 310 -4.40 21.48 -13.59
C ASN A 310 -3.65 21.07 -14.87
N ILE A 311 -2.46 20.47 -14.72
CA ILE A 311 -1.68 19.97 -15.86
C ILE A 311 -2.43 18.85 -16.58
N THR A 312 -2.99 17.88 -15.84
CA THR A 312 -3.71 16.75 -16.45
C THR A 312 -4.93 17.22 -17.25
N PHE A 313 -5.70 18.16 -16.70
CA PHE A 313 -6.83 18.78 -17.40
C PHE A 313 -6.38 19.57 -18.63
N GLU A 314 -5.31 20.37 -18.53
CA GLU A 314 -4.86 21.15 -19.69
C GLU A 314 -4.31 20.24 -20.79
N VAL A 315 -3.58 19.18 -20.44
CA VAL A 315 -3.14 18.16 -21.40
C VAL A 315 -4.35 17.42 -22.00
N GLY A 316 -5.34 17.05 -21.19
CA GLY A 316 -6.57 16.42 -21.66
C GLY A 316 -7.31 17.30 -22.68
N LEU A 317 -7.54 18.57 -22.35
CA LEU A 317 -8.24 19.49 -23.23
C LEU A 317 -7.46 19.80 -24.51
N ARG A 318 -6.17 20.14 -24.40
CA ARG A 318 -5.39 20.65 -25.54
C ARG A 318 -4.74 19.55 -26.38
N GLU A 319 -4.22 18.53 -25.72
CA GLU A 319 -3.43 17.50 -26.39
C GLU A 319 -4.23 16.24 -26.70
N VAL A 320 -5.22 15.88 -25.88
CA VAL A 320 -6.10 14.72 -26.16
C VAL A 320 -7.31 15.14 -27.00
N LEU A 321 -8.12 16.09 -26.51
CA LEU A 321 -9.38 16.48 -27.15
C LEU A 321 -9.24 17.59 -28.22
N LYS A 322 -8.09 18.27 -28.28
CA LYS A 322 -7.82 19.38 -29.22
C LYS A 322 -8.76 20.59 -29.07
N ILE A 323 -9.35 20.79 -27.90
CA ILE A 323 -10.22 21.93 -27.60
C ILE A 323 -9.39 23.21 -27.49
N LYS A 324 -9.78 24.26 -28.22
CA LYS A 324 -9.10 25.56 -28.19
C LYS A 324 -9.35 26.29 -26.86
N LYS A 325 -8.37 27.07 -26.39
CA LYS A 325 -8.48 27.89 -25.17
C LYS A 325 -9.60 28.93 -25.21
N ALA A 326 -10.00 29.36 -26.41
CA ALA A 326 -11.10 30.29 -26.60
C ALA A 326 -12.48 29.67 -26.31
N ILE A 327 -12.60 28.34 -26.42
CA ILE A 327 -13.86 27.61 -26.19
C ILE A 327 -13.94 27.24 -24.71
N VAL A 328 -12.97 26.47 -24.21
CA VAL A 328 -12.89 26.10 -22.79
C VAL A 328 -11.64 26.70 -22.19
N LYS A 329 -11.79 27.68 -21.30
CA LYS A 329 -10.66 28.27 -20.60
C LYS A 329 -10.37 27.46 -19.35
N ASN A 330 -9.31 26.66 -19.36
CA ASN A 330 -8.85 25.97 -18.15
C ASN A 330 -7.81 26.82 -17.42
N THR A 331 -8.30 27.84 -16.73
CA THR A 331 -7.54 28.58 -15.72
C THR A 331 -7.69 27.86 -14.40
N ASN A 332 -6.57 27.43 -13.79
CA ASN A 332 -6.44 26.94 -12.41
C ASN A 332 -7.81 26.64 -11.77
N HIS A 333 -8.43 25.52 -12.14
CA HIS A 333 -9.67 24.98 -11.56
C HIS A 333 -11.02 25.20 -12.27
N SER A 334 -11.19 26.03 -13.31
CA SER A 334 -12.54 26.32 -13.88
C SER A 334 -13.38 25.07 -14.24
N LEU A 335 -12.91 24.18 -15.11
CA LEU A 335 -13.68 22.99 -15.51
C LEU A 335 -13.86 22.00 -14.35
N TYR A 336 -12.82 21.82 -13.54
CA TYR A 336 -12.86 20.96 -12.36
C TYR A 336 -13.84 21.51 -11.30
N ASP A 337 -13.90 22.82 -11.15
CA ASP A 337 -14.81 23.51 -10.24
C ASP A 337 -16.25 23.39 -10.73
N SER A 338 -16.49 23.44 -12.05
CA SER A 338 -17.81 23.11 -12.61
C SER A 338 -18.22 21.67 -12.26
N ILE A 339 -17.33 20.69 -12.44
CA ILE A 339 -17.60 19.30 -12.02
C ILE A 339 -17.88 19.22 -10.51
N ARG A 340 -17.09 19.95 -9.70
CA ARG A 340 -17.25 19.98 -8.24
C ARG A 340 -18.58 20.61 -7.83
N LYS A 341 -18.99 21.72 -8.46
CA LYS A 341 -20.28 22.38 -8.23
C LYS A 341 -21.42 21.42 -8.48
N VAL A 342 -21.43 20.73 -9.62
CA VAL A 342 -22.44 19.71 -9.94
C VAL A 342 -22.45 18.60 -8.88
N ALA A 343 -21.27 18.14 -8.45
CA ALA A 343 -21.16 17.09 -7.43
C ALA A 343 -21.67 17.53 -6.05
N MET A 344 -21.67 18.84 -5.78
CA MET A 344 -22.19 19.45 -4.56
C MET A 344 -23.64 19.94 -4.69
N GLY A 345 -24.31 19.67 -5.82
CA GLY A 345 -25.68 20.14 -6.08
C GLY A 345 -25.78 21.65 -6.29
N GLN A 346 -24.68 22.31 -6.70
CA GLN A 346 -24.64 23.74 -6.96
C GLN A 346 -24.92 24.04 -8.42
N GLU A 347 -25.63 25.14 -8.68
CA GLU A 347 -25.93 25.60 -10.03
C GLU A 347 -24.67 26.08 -10.77
N LEU A 348 -24.66 25.81 -12.08
CA LEU A 348 -23.65 26.28 -13.00
C LEU A 348 -24.14 27.53 -13.72
N THR A 349 -23.21 28.44 -14.00
CA THR A 349 -23.50 29.52 -14.95
C THR A 349 -23.72 28.96 -16.36
N GLN A 350 -24.44 29.70 -17.22
CA GLN A 350 -24.65 29.30 -18.61
C GLN A 350 -23.34 28.98 -19.34
N LYS A 351 -22.30 29.78 -19.08
CA LYS A 351 -20.98 29.56 -19.66
C LYS A 351 -20.34 28.26 -19.16
N GLU A 352 -20.43 27.97 -17.87
CA GLU A 352 -19.88 26.73 -17.29
C GLU A 352 -20.59 25.48 -17.84
N ASN A 353 -21.91 25.56 -18.06
CA ASN A 353 -22.67 24.49 -18.73
C ASN A 353 -22.18 24.28 -20.17
N GLN A 354 -22.09 25.36 -20.95
CA GLN A 354 -21.58 25.29 -22.33
C GLN A 354 -20.16 24.70 -22.39
N GLU A 355 -19.26 25.13 -21.50
CA GLU A 355 -17.90 24.59 -21.43
C GLU A 355 -17.87 23.10 -21.06
N LEU A 356 -18.80 22.61 -20.22
CA LEU A 356 -18.93 21.19 -19.89
C LEU A 356 -19.48 20.38 -21.06
N ASP A 357 -20.53 20.86 -21.72
CA ASP A 357 -21.17 20.19 -22.85
C ASP A 357 -20.17 20.01 -24.00
N GLU A 358 -19.40 21.06 -24.33
CA GLU A 358 -18.32 21.01 -25.32
C GLU A 358 -17.25 19.96 -24.98
N VAL A 359 -16.94 19.77 -23.70
CA VAL A 359 -15.99 18.74 -23.25
C VAL A 359 -16.60 17.36 -23.38
N ILE A 360 -17.85 17.16 -22.95
CA ILE A 360 -18.56 15.89 -23.04
C ILE A 360 -18.69 15.45 -24.50
N GLU A 361 -19.11 16.36 -25.37
CA GLU A 361 -19.27 16.11 -26.81
C GLU A 361 -17.94 15.72 -27.45
N ALA A 362 -16.84 16.42 -27.11
CA ALA A 362 -15.51 16.07 -27.58
C ALA A 362 -15.02 14.70 -27.05
N ILE A 363 -15.42 14.28 -25.84
CA ILE A 363 -15.13 12.94 -25.30
C ILE A 363 -15.90 11.86 -26.07
N GLU A 364 -17.18 12.10 -26.39
CA GLU A 364 -17.96 11.17 -27.21
C GLU A 364 -17.35 10.99 -28.60
N ASP A 365 -16.98 12.10 -29.23
CA ASP A 365 -16.24 12.12 -30.47
C ASP A 365 -14.94 11.32 -30.41
N TYR A 366 -14.22 11.44 -29.28
CA TYR A 366 -13.01 10.69 -29.02
C TYR A 366 -13.29 9.18 -29.00
N PHE A 367 -14.32 8.73 -28.29
CA PHE A 367 -14.68 7.31 -28.22
C PHE A 367 -15.07 6.74 -29.59
N ILE A 368 -15.85 7.49 -30.38
CA ILE A 368 -16.25 7.11 -31.74
C ILE A 368 -15.02 6.92 -32.63
N LYS A 369 -14.06 7.85 -32.57
CA LYS A 369 -12.85 7.83 -33.43
C LYS A 369 -11.85 6.74 -33.03
N LYS A 370 -11.62 6.52 -31.73
CA LYS A 370 -10.54 5.65 -31.25
C LYS A 370 -10.85 4.15 -31.28
N LYS A 371 -12.13 3.74 -31.33
CA LYS A 371 -12.65 2.34 -31.32
C LYS A 371 -12.18 1.43 -30.17
N THR A 372 -11.14 1.81 -29.45
CA THR A 372 -10.52 1.10 -28.33
C THR A 372 -10.11 2.12 -27.27
N PHE A 373 -10.30 1.77 -26.00
CA PHE A 373 -9.96 2.60 -24.85
C PHE A 373 -9.31 1.73 -23.78
N ASP A 374 -8.25 2.25 -23.15
CA ASP A 374 -7.59 1.55 -22.06
C ASP A 374 -8.58 1.42 -20.88
N GLY A 375 -8.98 0.18 -20.58
CA GLY A 375 -10.07 -0.13 -19.63
C GLY A 375 -11.21 -0.96 -20.23
N GLY A 376 -11.31 -1.02 -21.56
CA GLY A 376 -12.33 -1.79 -22.26
C GLY A 376 -13.71 -1.14 -22.27
N GLU A 377 -14.68 -1.82 -22.86
CA GLU A 377 -16.05 -1.31 -23.09
C GLU A 377 -16.77 -0.92 -21.79
N GLN A 378 -16.58 -1.68 -20.71
CA GLN A 378 -17.17 -1.36 -19.41
C GLN A 378 -16.72 -0.02 -18.83
N VAL A 379 -15.45 0.36 -19.03
CA VAL A 379 -14.95 1.67 -18.58
C VAL A 379 -15.57 2.79 -19.41
N ILE A 380 -15.75 2.59 -20.72
CA ILE A 380 -16.44 3.55 -21.60
C ILE A 380 -17.89 3.75 -21.13
N LEU A 381 -18.62 2.67 -20.89
CA LEU A 381 -20.00 2.73 -20.38
C LEU A 381 -20.08 3.43 -19.02
N THR A 382 -19.14 3.14 -18.13
CA THR A 382 -19.07 3.81 -16.82
C THR A 382 -18.83 5.31 -16.97
N ILE A 383 -17.93 5.72 -17.88
CA ILE A 383 -17.67 7.14 -18.16
C ILE A 383 -18.95 7.82 -18.65
N ARG A 384 -19.59 7.26 -19.68
CA ARG A 384 -20.82 7.79 -20.30
C ARG A 384 -21.96 7.96 -19.32
N ASN A 385 -22.20 6.97 -18.48
CA ASN A 385 -23.35 6.95 -17.57
C ASN A 385 -23.21 7.90 -16.37
N ASN A 386 -22.05 8.52 -16.18
CA ASN A 386 -21.74 9.29 -14.97
C ASN A 386 -21.07 10.64 -15.28
N TYR A 387 -21.27 11.20 -16.48
CA TYR A 387 -20.88 12.58 -16.73
C TYR A 387 -21.62 13.54 -15.77
N PRO A 388 -20.99 14.66 -15.38
CA PRO A 388 -19.63 15.08 -15.72
C PRO A 388 -18.54 14.51 -14.77
N PHE A 389 -18.91 13.70 -13.77
CA PHE A 389 -18.01 13.23 -12.70
C PHE A 389 -16.84 12.38 -13.19
N THR A 390 -17.01 11.73 -14.34
CA THR A 390 -16.03 10.82 -14.95
C THR A 390 -15.01 11.51 -15.86
N ILE A 391 -15.13 12.82 -16.11
CA ILE A 391 -14.21 13.57 -16.98
C ILE A 391 -12.76 13.49 -16.46
N THR A 392 -12.55 13.60 -15.14
CA THR A 392 -11.23 13.43 -14.53
C THR A 392 -10.64 12.06 -14.86
N SER A 393 -11.44 11.00 -14.73
CA SER A 393 -11.04 9.63 -15.02
C SER A 393 -10.73 9.45 -16.50
N PHE A 394 -11.56 9.98 -17.39
CA PHE A 394 -11.32 9.99 -18.83
C PHE A 394 -9.94 10.60 -19.16
N PHE A 395 -9.61 11.76 -18.58
CA PHE A 395 -8.30 12.38 -18.81
C PHE A 395 -7.15 11.52 -18.28
N ASN A 396 -7.28 10.89 -17.11
CA ASN A 396 -6.24 10.02 -16.57
C ASN A 396 -5.97 8.82 -17.51
N TYR A 397 -7.02 8.12 -17.94
CA TYR A 397 -6.92 6.99 -18.87
C TYR A 397 -6.33 7.43 -20.22
N SER A 398 -6.83 8.54 -20.78
CA SER A 398 -6.37 9.02 -22.08
C SER A 398 -4.92 9.49 -22.07
N VAL A 399 -4.50 10.20 -21.01
CA VAL A 399 -3.10 10.64 -20.84
C VAL A 399 -2.19 9.43 -20.68
N ALA A 400 -2.55 8.47 -19.83
CA ALA A 400 -1.79 7.23 -19.67
C ALA A 400 -1.70 6.44 -20.99
N SER A 401 -2.80 6.34 -21.74
CA SER A 401 -2.86 5.67 -23.05
C SER A 401 -1.93 6.32 -24.06
N ASN A 402 -1.97 7.65 -24.18
CA ASN A 402 -1.08 8.38 -25.09
C ASN A 402 0.40 8.23 -24.70
N LEU A 403 0.71 8.21 -23.41
CA LEU A 403 2.08 7.97 -22.94
C LEU A 403 2.56 6.53 -23.21
N ASN A 404 1.69 5.53 -23.03
CA ASN A 404 2.02 4.12 -23.30
C ASN A 404 2.12 3.82 -24.80
N ASN A 405 1.33 4.48 -25.65
CA ASN A 405 1.29 4.20 -27.09
C ASN A 405 2.27 5.05 -27.90
N ASP A 406 3.01 5.96 -27.28
CA ASP A 406 4.07 6.73 -27.92
C ASP A 406 5.46 6.19 -27.52
N PRO A 407 6.19 5.52 -28.44
CA PRO A 407 7.49 4.90 -28.16
C PRO A 407 8.54 5.88 -27.64
N LEU A 408 8.56 7.13 -28.13
CA LEU A 408 9.50 8.15 -27.66
C LEU A 408 9.16 8.61 -26.25
N SER A 409 7.87 8.74 -25.95
CA SER A 409 7.41 9.04 -24.58
C SER A 409 7.82 7.93 -23.62
N LYS A 410 7.57 6.65 -23.95
CA LYS A 410 8.02 5.52 -23.13
C LYS A 410 9.52 5.52 -22.93
N LYS A 411 10.30 5.77 -24.00
CA LYS A 411 11.77 5.85 -23.91
C LYS A 411 12.21 6.93 -22.94
N TYR A 412 11.78 8.19 -23.11
CA TYR A 412 12.21 9.28 -22.23
C TYR A 412 11.77 9.11 -20.78
N VAL A 413 10.57 8.58 -20.54
CA VAL A 413 10.12 8.26 -19.19
C VAL A 413 10.98 7.14 -18.60
N SER A 414 11.27 6.10 -19.37
CA SER A 414 12.17 5.01 -18.95
C SER A 414 13.58 5.51 -18.70
N ASP A 415 14.12 6.42 -19.51
CA ASP A 415 15.45 7.02 -19.30
C ASP A 415 15.50 7.87 -18.02
N ILE A 416 14.42 8.61 -17.70
CA ILE A 416 14.29 9.36 -16.43
C ILE A 416 14.24 8.41 -15.23
N ILE A 417 13.58 7.26 -15.39
CA ILE A 417 13.45 6.24 -14.35
C ILE A 417 14.76 5.46 -14.18
N GLY A 418 15.32 4.92 -15.27
CA GLY A 418 16.56 4.14 -15.31
C GLY A 418 17.82 4.97 -15.07
N GLY A 419 17.75 6.30 -15.25
CA GLY A 419 18.75 7.23 -14.75
C GLY A 419 18.79 7.37 -13.23
N LYS A 420 17.87 6.71 -12.51
CA LYS A 420 17.89 6.57 -11.05
C LYS A 420 18.36 5.17 -10.72
N ASP A 421 19.53 5.08 -10.08
CA ASP A 421 20.21 3.81 -9.81
C ASP A 421 19.78 3.21 -8.47
N PHE A 422 18.50 2.87 -8.36
CA PHE A 422 17.94 2.20 -7.18
C PHE A 422 17.31 0.86 -7.58
N TYR A 423 17.02 0.00 -6.61
CA TYR A 423 16.25 -1.23 -6.81
C TYR A 423 14.93 -1.14 -6.05
N GLN A 424 13.87 -1.72 -6.59
CA GLN A 424 12.60 -1.87 -5.88
C GLN A 424 12.56 -3.23 -5.19
N ALA A 425 12.48 -3.24 -3.86
CA ALA A 425 12.30 -4.42 -3.03
C ALA A 425 10.80 -4.67 -2.81
N ASN A 426 10.24 -5.72 -3.41
CA ASN A 426 8.82 -6.04 -3.32
C ASN A 426 8.59 -7.21 -2.38
N LEU A 427 8.15 -6.93 -1.14
CA LEU A 427 7.77 -7.94 -0.17
C LEU A 427 6.43 -8.58 -0.57
N SER A 428 6.44 -9.90 -0.83
CA SER A 428 5.24 -10.63 -1.26
C SER A 428 4.17 -10.66 -0.17
N LYS A 429 3.06 -9.92 -0.35
CA LYS A 429 1.95 -9.88 0.62
C LYS A 429 1.37 -11.26 0.95
N THR A 430 1.24 -12.12 -0.05
CA THR A 430 0.70 -13.47 0.15
C THR A 430 1.62 -14.33 1.01
N LYS A 431 2.95 -14.24 0.81
CA LYS A 431 3.93 -14.98 1.60
C LYS A 431 4.18 -14.34 2.97
N TRP A 432 4.27 -13.02 3.04
CA TRP A 432 4.36 -12.25 4.28
C TRP A 432 3.23 -12.59 5.24
N ARG A 433 1.98 -12.63 4.77
CA ARG A 433 0.84 -13.05 5.60
C ARG A 433 0.96 -14.47 6.12
N LYS A 434 1.76 -15.34 5.50
CA LYS A 434 2.05 -16.69 5.99
C LYS A 434 3.28 -16.74 6.91
N GLY A 435 3.89 -15.59 7.22
CA GLY A 435 5.12 -15.51 7.97
C GLY A 435 6.38 -15.73 7.13
N ILE A 436 6.27 -15.92 5.82
CA ILE A 436 7.41 -16.22 4.94
C ILE A 436 7.96 -14.91 4.36
N ILE A 437 9.26 -14.69 4.51
CA ILE A 437 9.96 -13.53 3.96
C ILE A 437 10.40 -13.83 2.53
N ASP A 438 9.83 -13.09 1.57
CA ASP A 438 10.13 -13.23 0.15
C ASP A 438 10.08 -11.87 -0.53
N ILE A 439 11.24 -11.41 -0.98
CA ILE A 439 11.43 -10.07 -1.53
C ILE A 439 11.90 -10.18 -2.98
N LYS A 440 11.09 -9.70 -3.92
CA LYS A 440 11.50 -9.62 -5.32
C LYS A 440 12.19 -8.28 -5.58
N MET A 441 13.45 -8.32 -5.95
CA MET A 441 14.23 -7.15 -6.35
C MET A 441 14.01 -6.85 -7.83
N VAL A 442 13.76 -5.59 -8.16
CA VAL A 442 13.54 -5.14 -9.55
C VAL A 442 14.40 -3.91 -9.81
N SER A 443 15.30 -4.00 -10.79
CA SER A 443 16.02 -2.82 -11.28
C SER A 443 15.14 -2.02 -12.23
N PRO A 444 15.00 -0.69 -12.07
CA PRO A 444 14.30 0.17 -13.00
C PRO A 444 14.87 0.13 -14.42
N LYS A 445 16.14 -0.27 -14.60
CA LYS A 445 16.80 -0.40 -15.91
C LYS A 445 16.36 -1.65 -16.69
N SER A 446 15.99 -2.72 -15.99
CA SER A 446 15.51 -3.97 -16.59
C SER A 446 13.98 -4.14 -16.50
N ALA A 447 13.30 -3.28 -15.75
CA ALA A 447 11.87 -3.34 -15.54
C ALA A 447 11.07 -2.90 -16.77
N SER A 448 9.94 -3.56 -17.00
CA SER A 448 8.94 -3.11 -17.94
C SER A 448 8.12 -1.96 -17.32
N LEU A 449 8.16 -0.79 -17.96
CA LEU A 449 7.37 0.37 -17.56
C LEU A 449 5.93 0.24 -18.05
N LYS A 450 4.97 0.36 -17.12
CA LYS A 450 3.55 0.58 -17.44
C LYS A 450 3.03 1.84 -16.75
N ILE A 451 2.46 2.75 -17.54
CA ILE A 451 1.81 3.97 -17.04
C ILE A 451 0.32 3.68 -16.84
N LEU A 452 -0.22 4.10 -15.71
CA LEU A 452 -1.57 3.78 -15.24
C LEU A 452 -2.40 5.05 -15.09
N GLY A 453 -3.62 5.04 -15.67
CA GLY A 453 -4.65 6.06 -15.45
C GLY A 453 -5.80 5.59 -14.54
N SER A 454 -5.75 4.34 -14.07
CA SER A 454 -6.86 3.63 -13.41
C SER A 454 -6.75 3.56 -11.89
N MET A 455 -5.89 4.39 -11.28
CA MET A 455 -5.64 4.30 -9.83
C MET A 455 -6.76 4.90 -8.98
N SER A 456 -7.64 5.73 -9.55
CA SER A 456 -8.84 6.22 -8.88
C SER A 456 -10.07 5.55 -9.49
N GLY A 457 -11.10 5.31 -8.66
CA GLY A 457 -12.38 4.75 -9.16
C GLY A 457 -12.94 5.63 -10.28
N ALA A 458 -13.56 5.03 -11.29
CA ALA A 458 -14.00 5.74 -12.49
C ALA A 458 -14.94 6.93 -12.18
N THR A 459 -15.74 6.82 -11.12
CA THR A 459 -16.67 7.85 -10.64
C THR A 459 -16.08 8.82 -9.61
N ASP A 460 -14.84 8.60 -9.15
CA ASP A 460 -14.16 9.51 -8.22
C ASP A 460 -13.55 10.70 -8.97
N PHE A 461 -14.36 11.75 -9.18
CA PHE A 461 -13.90 12.98 -9.83
C PHE A 461 -12.74 13.66 -9.09
N THR A 462 -12.54 13.37 -7.80
CA THR A 462 -11.49 13.96 -6.98
C THR A 462 -10.13 13.32 -7.20
N ALA A 463 -10.09 12.09 -7.73
CA ALA A 463 -8.90 11.29 -7.97
C ALA A 463 -7.94 11.22 -6.76
N LYS A 464 -8.48 10.91 -5.57
CA LYS A 464 -7.73 10.93 -4.30
C LYS A 464 -6.52 9.99 -4.29
N GLN A 465 -6.59 8.89 -5.02
CA GLN A 465 -5.53 7.87 -5.07
C GLN A 465 -4.40 8.24 -6.07
N GLY A 466 -4.59 9.29 -6.86
CA GLY A 466 -3.64 9.75 -7.88
C GLY A 466 -4.29 9.90 -9.25
N LEU A 467 -3.69 10.74 -10.09
CA LEU A 467 -4.14 11.00 -11.47
C LEU A 467 -3.49 10.00 -12.44
N VAL A 468 -2.23 10.25 -12.78
CA VAL A 468 -1.41 9.37 -13.61
C VAL A 468 -0.29 8.81 -12.76
N ASN A 469 -0.16 7.48 -12.78
CA ASN A 469 0.81 6.74 -11.99
C ASN A 469 1.63 5.83 -12.91
N TYR A 470 2.65 5.17 -12.38
CA TYR A 470 3.39 4.13 -13.10
C TYR A 470 3.76 2.98 -12.17
N GLU A 471 3.91 1.81 -12.78
CA GLU A 471 4.46 0.61 -12.14
C GLU A 471 5.64 0.10 -12.97
N LEU A 472 6.61 -0.49 -12.25
CA LEU A 472 7.76 -1.20 -12.80
C LEU A 472 7.53 -2.69 -12.55
N LYS A 473 7.62 -3.50 -13.60
CA LYS A 473 7.37 -4.95 -13.53
C LYS A 473 8.52 -5.78 -14.02
#